data_AF-A0A7Y2ZRR3-F1
#
_entry.id   AF-A0A7Y2ZRR3-F1
#
_cell.length_a   1.000
_cell.length_b   1.000
_cell.length_c   1.000
_cell.angle_alpha   90.00
_cell.angle_beta   90.00
_cell.angle_gamma   90.00
#
_symmetry.space_group_name_H-M   'P 1'
#
loop_
_entity.id
_entity.type
_entity.pdbx_description
1 polymer ?
#
loop_
_entity_poly.entity_id
_entity_poly.type
_entity_poly.pdbx_seq_one_letter_code
_entity_poly.pdbx_strand_id
1 'polypeptide(L)'
;MKYRQNIIVLALLCFWTSIVLSQTNQPPSITADGDQVYCPLSQINVVENFNISDPDDTTIDAFYIQISAGYQIGEDNIQLTGTHPTIVSTWNISEGKLTLEGVGGNPV
;
A
#
# COMPACT_ATOMS: atom_id res chain seq x y z
N MET A 1 39.68 -36.98 22.60
CA MET A 1 38.59 -36.96 21.60
C MET A 1 37.43 -36.01 21.96
N LYS A 2 37.05 -35.85 23.24
CA LYS A 2 35.93 -34.99 23.67
C LYS A 2 36.00 -33.51 23.25
N TYR A 3 37.19 -32.90 23.25
CA TYR A 3 37.37 -31.49 22.83
C TYR A 3 37.13 -31.25 21.32
N ARG A 4 37.47 -32.23 20.47
CA ARG A 4 37.26 -32.17 19.02
C ARG A 4 35.77 -32.26 18.66
N GLN A 5 35.00 -33.04 19.43
CA GLN A 5 33.53 -33.15 19.27
C GLN A 5 32.84 -31.81 19.55
N ASN A 6 33.25 -31.10 20.60
CA ASN A 6 32.64 -29.83 21.01
C ASN A 6 32.92 -28.70 19.99
N ILE A 7 34.09 -28.67 19.37
CA ILE A 7 34.43 -27.70 18.31
C ILE A 7 33.59 -27.94 17.06
N ILE A 8 33.36 -29.20 16.68
CA ILE A 8 32.53 -29.55 15.52
C ILE A 8 31.07 -29.17 15.78
N VAL A 9 30.56 -29.42 16.99
CA VAL A 9 29.20 -29.02 17.39
C VAL A 9 29.07 -27.50 17.38
N LEU A 10 30.04 -26.75 17.90
CA LEU A 10 30.02 -25.29 17.90
C LEU A 10 30.11 -24.71 16.47
N ALA A 11 30.94 -25.30 15.61
CA ALA A 11 31.06 -24.91 14.21
C ALA A 11 29.78 -25.18 13.40
N LEU A 12 29.11 -26.31 13.63
CA LEU A 12 27.81 -26.63 13.04
C LEU A 12 26.71 -25.68 13.55
N LEU A 13 26.74 -25.29 14.83
CA LEU A 13 25.80 -24.33 15.41
C LEU A 13 25.97 -22.93 14.81
N CYS A 14 27.21 -22.45 14.67
CA CYS A 14 27.50 -21.17 14.02
C CYS A 14 27.17 -21.18 12.52
N PHE A 15 27.35 -22.31 11.84
CA PHE A 15 27.01 -22.47 10.42
C PHE A 15 25.49 -22.48 10.19
N TRP A 16 24.70 -23.03 11.13
CA TRP A 16 23.24 -22.96 11.10
C TRP A 16 22.68 -21.56 11.36
N THR A 17 23.32 -20.77 12.23
CA THR A 17 22.90 -19.37 12.46
C THR A 17 23.19 -18.42 11.29
N SER A 18 24.00 -18.84 10.30
CA SER A 18 24.21 -18.07 9.06
C SER A 18 23.15 -18.33 7.99
N ILE A 19 22.23 -19.28 8.18
CA ILE A 19 21.17 -19.64 7.21
C ILE A 19 19.79 -19.09 7.65
N VAL A 20 19.72 -18.28 8.70
CA VAL A 20 18.48 -17.55 9.02
C VAL A 20 18.32 -16.41 8.02
N LEU A 21 17.66 -16.70 6.89
CA LEU A 21 17.14 -15.68 5.99
C LEU A 21 16.08 -14.91 6.78
N SER A 22 16.40 -13.68 7.19
CA SER A 22 15.36 -12.72 7.56
C SER A 22 14.41 -12.60 6.38
N GLN A 23 13.11 -12.60 6.62
CA GLN A 23 12.15 -12.24 5.57
C GLN A 23 12.44 -10.79 5.18
N THR A 24 12.77 -10.57 3.92
CA THR A 24 12.99 -9.24 3.36
C THR A 24 11.68 -8.79 2.71
N ASN A 25 10.72 -8.32 3.51
CA ASN A 25 9.53 -7.67 2.96
C ASN A 25 9.93 -6.32 2.36
N GLN A 26 9.54 -6.03 1.13
CA GLN A 26 9.69 -4.69 0.57
C GLN A 26 8.35 -3.94 0.69
N PRO A 27 8.36 -2.62 0.91
CA PRO A 27 7.11 -1.87 0.92
C PRO A 27 6.65 -1.61 -0.53
N PRO A 28 5.34 -1.42 -0.75
CA PRO A 28 4.83 -1.03 -2.05
C PRO A 28 5.32 0.38 -2.41
N SER A 29 5.54 0.61 -3.69
CA SER A 29 5.84 1.91 -4.27
C SER A 29 4.66 2.41 -5.09
N ILE A 30 4.38 3.70 -5.00
CA ILE A 30 3.30 4.37 -5.73
C ILE A 30 3.92 5.33 -6.74
N THR A 31 3.47 5.26 -7.99
CA THR A 31 3.74 6.29 -9.01
C THR A 31 2.43 6.90 -9.44
N ALA A 32 2.36 8.23 -9.43
CA ALA A 32 1.18 8.96 -9.81
C ALA A 32 1.61 10.21 -10.57
N ASP A 33 1.17 10.34 -11.82
CA ASP A 33 1.54 11.43 -12.71
C ASP A 33 0.31 12.26 -13.07
N GLY A 34 0.50 13.57 -13.20
CA GLY A 34 -0.54 14.53 -13.54
C GLY A 34 -0.19 15.92 -13.02
N ASP A 35 -0.71 16.94 -13.68
CA ASP A 35 -0.71 18.34 -13.24
C ASP A 35 -1.81 19.09 -14.02
N GLN A 36 -2.98 18.45 -14.12
CA GLN A 36 -4.05 18.92 -14.98
C GLN A 36 -4.64 20.21 -14.41
N VAL A 37 -4.88 21.17 -15.30
CA VAL A 37 -5.56 22.42 -14.91
C VAL A 37 -6.99 22.08 -14.45
N TYR A 38 -7.29 22.42 -13.20
CA TYR A 38 -8.61 22.27 -12.63
C TYR A 38 -9.47 23.51 -12.89
N CYS A 39 -10.63 23.30 -13.52
CA CYS A 39 -11.69 24.32 -13.60
C CYS A 39 -12.66 24.11 -12.43
N PRO A 40 -12.91 25.12 -11.58
CA PRO A 40 -13.87 25.01 -10.48
C PRO A 40 -15.24 24.50 -10.97
N LEU A 41 -15.90 23.68 -10.14
CA LEU A 41 -17.20 23.07 -10.39
C LEU A 41 -17.23 22.04 -11.53
N SER A 42 -16.07 21.63 -12.05
CA SER A 42 -15.96 20.48 -12.96
C SER A 42 -15.46 19.23 -12.23
N GLN A 43 -15.74 18.05 -12.78
CA GLN A 43 -15.13 16.80 -12.34
C GLN A 43 -13.98 16.46 -13.27
N ILE A 44 -12.82 16.14 -12.69
CA ILE A 44 -11.65 15.65 -13.40
C ILE A 44 -11.08 14.43 -12.67
N ASN A 45 -10.22 13.66 -13.34
CA ASN A 45 -9.44 12.63 -12.67
C ASN A 45 -8.38 13.29 -11.77
N VAL A 46 -8.11 12.70 -10.60
CA VAL A 46 -7.09 13.19 -9.66
C VAL A 46 -5.69 13.13 -10.27
N VAL A 47 -5.43 12.11 -11.08
CA VAL A 47 -4.15 11.86 -11.78
C VAL A 47 -4.43 11.32 -13.17
N GLU A 48 -3.48 11.46 -14.09
CA GLU A 48 -3.57 10.91 -15.45
C GLU A 48 -3.11 9.46 -15.50
N ASN A 49 -2.02 9.15 -14.79
CA ASN A 49 -1.48 7.80 -14.67
C ASN A 49 -1.26 7.47 -13.19
N PHE A 50 -1.52 6.21 -12.85
CA PHE A 50 -1.36 5.71 -11.50
C PHE A 50 -0.92 4.26 -11.54
N ASN A 51 0.05 3.89 -10.70
CA ASN A 51 0.45 2.51 -10.52
C ASN A 51 0.93 2.27 -9.08
N ILE A 52 0.67 1.08 -8.58
CA ILE A 52 1.24 0.55 -7.35
C ILE A 52 2.08 -0.66 -7.75
N SER A 53 3.34 -0.69 -7.34
CA SER A 53 4.25 -1.79 -7.61
C SER A 53 4.86 -2.28 -6.32
N ASP A 54 4.81 -3.59 -6.12
CA ASP A 54 5.41 -4.26 -4.98
C ASP A 54 6.14 -5.51 -5.51
N PRO A 55 7.44 -5.69 -5.21
CA PRO A 55 8.21 -6.84 -5.70
C PRO A 55 7.84 -8.18 -5.08
N ASP A 56 7.18 -8.20 -3.93
CA ASP A 56 6.93 -9.40 -3.13
C ASP A 56 5.48 -9.57 -2.65
N ASP A 57 4.67 -8.51 -2.64
CA ASP A 57 3.24 -8.57 -2.36
C ASP A 57 2.39 -8.35 -3.63
N THR A 58 1.27 -9.06 -3.76
CA THR A 58 0.31 -8.87 -4.87
C THR A 58 -0.93 -8.09 -4.48
N THR A 59 -1.08 -7.76 -3.20
CA THR A 59 -2.28 -7.14 -2.61
C THR A 59 -1.88 -6.09 -1.60
N ILE A 60 -2.78 -5.14 -1.33
CA ILE A 60 -2.63 -4.15 -0.26
C ILE A 60 -3.85 -4.19 0.64
N ASP A 61 -3.69 -3.92 1.94
CA ASP A 61 -4.83 -3.95 2.86
C ASP A 61 -5.88 -2.87 2.50
N ALA A 62 -5.42 -1.67 2.17
CA ALA A 62 -6.25 -0.53 1.83
C ALA A 62 -5.48 0.52 1.02
N PHE A 63 -6.21 1.35 0.28
CA PHE A 63 -5.67 2.52 -0.40
C PHE A 63 -6.44 3.78 0.01
N TYR A 64 -5.71 4.87 0.23
CA TYR A 64 -6.28 6.13 0.71
C TYR A 64 -5.89 7.28 -0.21
N ILE A 65 -6.86 8.13 -0.54
CA ILE A 65 -6.65 9.37 -1.28
C ILE A 65 -7.27 10.50 -0.46
N GLN A 66 -6.53 11.59 -0.23
CA GLN A 66 -7.01 12.69 0.61
C GLN A 66 -6.72 14.04 -0.04
N ILE A 67 -7.69 14.96 0.07
CA ILE A 67 -7.46 16.39 -0.21
C ILE A 67 -6.79 16.98 1.03
N SER A 68 -5.45 17.02 1.04
CA SER A 68 -4.68 17.42 2.21
C SER A 68 -4.61 18.94 2.43
N ALA A 69 -4.99 19.74 1.43
CA ALA A 69 -4.99 21.20 1.49
C ALA A 69 -6.17 21.77 0.71
N GLY A 70 -6.80 22.81 1.25
CA GLY A 70 -7.90 23.51 0.59
C GLY A 70 -9.27 22.82 0.65
N TYR A 71 -9.35 21.60 1.19
CA TYR A 71 -10.61 20.83 1.30
C TYR A 71 -11.74 21.64 1.95
N GLN A 72 -12.87 21.76 1.24
CA GLN A 72 -14.11 22.36 1.72
C GLN A 72 -15.19 21.30 1.90
N ILE A 73 -15.68 21.14 3.14
CA ILE A 73 -16.75 20.19 3.48
C ILE A 73 -18.03 20.57 2.72
N GLY A 74 -18.60 19.59 2.00
CA GLY A 74 -19.84 19.77 1.25
C GLY A 74 -19.67 20.33 -0.16
N GLU A 75 -18.46 20.77 -0.51
CA GLU A 75 -18.12 21.23 -1.87
C GLU A 75 -17.22 20.23 -2.58
N ASP A 76 -16.18 19.75 -1.89
CA ASP A 76 -15.19 18.85 -2.47
C ASP A 76 -15.51 17.38 -2.18
N ASN A 77 -15.26 16.53 -3.17
CA ASN A 77 -15.42 15.08 -3.07
C ASN A 77 -14.48 14.34 -4.03
N ILE A 78 -13.91 13.22 -3.58
CA ILE A 78 -13.23 12.26 -4.45
C ILE A 78 -14.05 10.97 -4.44
N GLN A 79 -14.35 10.45 -5.62
CA GLN A 79 -15.12 9.22 -5.80
C GLN A 79 -14.42 8.25 -6.75
N LEU A 80 -14.53 6.96 -6.47
CA LEU A 80 -14.17 5.91 -7.41
C LEU A 80 -15.32 5.74 -8.42
N THR A 81 -15.02 5.91 -9.71
CA THR A 81 -16.00 5.74 -10.80
C THR A 81 -15.83 4.37 -11.47
N GLY A 82 -16.86 3.93 -12.21
CA GLY A 82 -16.88 2.62 -12.86
C GLY A 82 -17.36 1.49 -11.94
N THR A 83 -17.11 0.24 -12.36
CA THR A 83 -17.55 -0.96 -11.63
C THR A 83 -16.34 -1.75 -11.14
N HIS A 84 -16.20 -1.86 -9.81
CA HIS A 84 -15.12 -2.58 -9.14
C HIS A 84 -15.72 -3.54 -8.12
N PRO A 85 -16.13 -4.77 -8.52
CA PRO A 85 -16.95 -5.64 -7.69
C PRO A 85 -16.24 -6.15 -6.42
N THR A 86 -14.91 -6.03 -6.36
CA THR A 86 -14.08 -6.46 -5.24
C THR A 86 -13.67 -5.31 -4.32
N ILE A 87 -13.99 -4.05 -4.66
CA ILE A 87 -13.57 -2.86 -3.92
C ILE A 87 -14.76 -2.18 -3.26
N VAL A 88 -14.62 -1.86 -1.99
CA VAL A 88 -15.51 -1.00 -1.21
C VAL A 88 -14.88 0.38 -1.12
N SER A 89 -15.65 1.40 -1.52
CA SER A 89 -15.22 2.80 -1.52
C SER A 89 -16.01 3.59 -0.47
N THR A 90 -15.30 4.22 0.46
CA THR A 90 -15.91 5.03 1.53
C THR A 90 -15.31 6.42 1.57
N TRP A 91 -16.14 7.46 1.49
CA TRP A 91 -15.72 8.85 1.65
C TRP A 91 -15.94 9.33 3.09
N ASN A 92 -14.85 9.74 3.74
CA ASN A 92 -14.91 10.41 5.03
C ASN A 92 -15.01 11.92 4.83
N ILE A 93 -16.21 12.46 5.04
CA ILE A 93 -16.53 13.89 4.88
C ILE A 93 -15.72 14.77 5.85
N SER A 94 -15.42 14.30 7.07
CA SER A 94 -14.66 15.12 8.03
C SER A 94 -13.18 15.26 7.69
N GLU A 95 -12.63 14.29 6.94
CA GLU A 95 -11.19 14.23 6.63
C GLU A 95 -10.89 14.58 5.17
N GLY A 96 -11.91 14.66 4.30
CA GLY A 96 -11.71 14.79 2.86
C GLY A 96 -10.95 13.60 2.28
N LYS A 97 -11.25 12.39 2.78
CA LYS A 97 -10.48 11.17 2.52
C LYS A 97 -11.35 10.07 1.91
N LEU A 98 -10.92 9.57 0.76
CA LEU A 98 -11.45 8.37 0.12
C LEU A 98 -10.66 7.15 0.59
N THR A 99 -11.35 6.15 1.12
CA THR A 99 -10.80 4.84 1.48
C THR A 99 -11.28 3.80 0.48
N LEU A 100 -10.36 3.04 -0.10
CA LEU A 100 -10.63 1.87 -0.92
C LEU A 100 -10.10 0.62 -0.21
N GLU A 101 -10.99 -0.34 0.05
CA GLU A 101 -10.70 -1.59 0.77
C GLU A 101 -11.33 -2.77 0.02
N GLY A 102 -10.85 -4.00 0.25
CA GLY A 102 -11.49 -5.18 -0.32
C GLY A 102 -12.80 -5.49 0.39
N VAL A 103 -13.75 -6.12 -0.31
CA VAL A 103 -15.04 -6.50 0.25
C VAL A 103 -14.86 -7.32 1.53
N GLY A 104 -15.53 -6.89 2.62
CA GLY A 104 -15.44 -7.56 3.92
C GLY A 104 -14.14 -7.27 4.70
N GLY A 105 -13.39 -6.24 4.32
CA GLY A 105 -12.10 -5.89 4.95
C GLY A 105 -10.96 -6.79 4.51
N ASN A 106 -11.11 -7.47 3.37
CA ASN A 106 -10.02 -8.22 2.76
C ASN A 106 -9.04 -7.27 2.07
N PRO A 107 -7.77 -7.68 1.88
CA PRO A 107 -6.86 -6.95 1.00
C PRO A 107 -7.41 -6.81 -0.42
N VAL A 108 -7.07 -5.68 -1.06
CA VAL A 108 -7.37 -5.32 -2.46
C VAL A 108 -6.36 -5.91 -3.40
#